data_AF-A0A8J7X7J7-F1
#
_entry.id   AF-A0A8J7X7J7-F1
#
_cell.length_a   1.000
_cell.length_b   1.000
_cell.length_c   1.000
_cell.angle_alpha   90.00
_cell.angle_beta   90.00
_cell.angle_gamma   90.00
#
_symmetry.space_group_name_H-M   'P 1'
#
loop_
_entity.id
_entity.type
_entity.pdbx_description
1 polymer ?
#
loop_
_entity_poly.entity_id
_entity_poly.type
_entity_poly.pdbx_seq_one_letter_code
_entity_poly.pdbx_strand_id
1 'polypeptide(L)'
;MAYDIGFLFFLVVLFAAAVLLPDAIKSLRVYRKRKMFRCQMCGNCCRFRVTPLTSKDIKRLEDAGYNNFYVVKGEAMIKRVRGKCFFLRDDRCTVHKVRPDVCREFPFFETWGMGYAQKASFCPALEDIEDG
;
A
#
# COMPACT_ATOMS: atom_id res chain seq x y z
N MET A 1 1.69 -49.63 -2.03
CA MET A 1 2.51 -48.39 -1.99
C MET A 1 1.89 -47.48 -0.94
N ALA A 2 2.34 -47.59 0.31
CA ALA A 2 1.95 -46.65 1.35
C ALA A 2 2.92 -45.47 1.22
N TYR A 3 2.44 -44.35 0.67
CA TYR A 3 3.18 -43.10 0.76
C TYR A 3 3.31 -42.78 2.25
N ASP A 4 4.53 -42.71 2.77
CA ASP A 4 4.76 -42.30 4.15
C ASP A 4 4.16 -40.92 4.33
N ILE A 5 3.20 -40.79 5.25
CA ILE A 5 2.52 -39.52 5.55
C ILE A 5 3.55 -38.43 5.87
N GLY A 6 4.70 -38.81 6.45
CA GLY A 6 5.82 -37.91 6.69
C GLY A 6 6.46 -37.39 5.41
N PHE A 7 6.64 -38.23 4.38
CA PHE A 7 7.17 -37.81 3.09
C PHE A 7 6.22 -36.86 2.35
N LEU A 8 4.92 -37.14 2.37
CA LEU A 8 3.92 -36.26 1.77
C LEU A 8 3.88 -34.89 2.47
N PHE A 9 3.91 -34.88 3.80
CA PHE A 9 3.96 -33.64 4.58
C PHE A 9 5.20 -32.81 4.26
N PHE A 10 6.38 -33.47 4.19
CA PHE A 10 7.62 -32.80 3.82
C PHE A 10 7.56 -32.15 2.43
N LEU A 11 7.01 -32.84 1.42
CA LEU A 11 6.83 -32.27 0.08
C LEU A 11 5.88 -31.06 0.08
N VAL A 12 4.79 -31.13 0.84
CA VAL A 12 3.85 -30.00 0.98
C VAL A 12 4.53 -28.80 1.63
N VAL A 13 5.31 -29.02 2.70
CA VAL A 13 6.06 -27.95 3.38
C VAL A 13 7.12 -27.36 2.45
N LEU A 14 7.89 -28.19 1.74
CA LEU A 14 8.89 -27.71 0.77
C LEU A 14 8.26 -26.89 -0.34
N PHE A 15 7.14 -27.35 -0.90
CA PHE A 15 6.42 -26.62 -1.93
C PHE A 15 5.90 -25.27 -1.40
N ALA A 16 5.27 -25.26 -0.22
CA ALA A 16 4.81 -24.03 0.41
C ALA A 16 5.96 -23.06 0.69
N ALA A 17 7.11 -23.55 1.18
CA ALA A 17 8.29 -22.75 1.42
C ALA A 17 8.86 -22.17 0.11
N ALA A 18 8.95 -22.98 -0.96
CA ALA A 18 9.42 -22.53 -2.26
C ALA A 18 8.55 -21.43 -2.88
N VAL A 19 7.24 -21.43 -2.57
CA VAL A 19 6.29 -20.40 -3.05
C VAL A 19 6.33 -19.15 -2.17
N LEU A 20 6.36 -19.29 -0.84
CA LEU A 20 6.19 -18.16 0.09
C LEU A 20 7.50 -17.43 0.42
N LEU A 21 8.64 -18.14 0.46
CA LEU A 21 9.93 -17.55 0.83
C LEU A 21 10.41 -16.46 -0.16
N PRO A 22 10.32 -16.62 -1.50
CA PRO A 22 10.80 -15.61 -2.43
C PRO A 22 10.09 -14.26 -2.25
N ASP A 23 8.76 -14.26 -2.12
CA ASP A 23 7.97 -13.05 -1.91
C ASP A 23 8.29 -12.39 -0.56
N ALA A 24 8.47 -13.19 0.50
CA ALA A 24 8.84 -12.69 1.82
C ALA A 24 10.27 -12.09 1.84
N ILE A 25 11.22 -12.71 1.16
CA ILE A 25 12.59 -12.19 1.01
C ILE A 25 12.57 -10.90 0.20
N LYS A 26 11.79 -10.86 -0.88
CA LYS A 26 11.61 -9.66 -1.71
C LYS A 26 11.00 -8.52 -0.91
N SER A 27 9.90 -8.75 -0.19
CA SER A 27 9.23 -7.73 0.62
C SER A 27 10.16 -7.18 1.72
N LEU A 28 10.93 -8.06 2.37
CA LEU A 28 11.93 -7.66 3.36
C LEU A 28 13.05 -6.81 2.75
N ARG A 29 13.55 -7.17 1.56
CA ARG A 29 14.60 -6.41 0.85
C ARG A 29 14.12 -5.00 0.53
N VAL A 30 12.92 -4.89 -0.05
CA VAL A 30 12.29 -3.61 -0.38
C VAL A 30 12.07 -2.77 0.89
N TYR A 31 11.56 -3.38 1.95
CA TYR A 31 11.35 -2.67 3.22
C TYR A 31 12.66 -2.18 3.87
N ARG A 32 13.75 -2.96 3.79
CA ARG A 32 15.07 -2.52 4.26
C ARG A 32 15.59 -1.31 3.50
N LYS A 33 15.29 -1.21 2.21
CA LYS A 33 15.66 -0.08 1.34
C LYS A 33 14.65 1.08 1.37
N ARG A 34 13.61 1.05 2.21
CA ARG A 34 12.54 2.08 2.26
C ARG A 34 13.04 3.53 2.36
N LYS A 35 14.22 3.77 2.93
CA LYS A 35 14.82 5.13 3.02
C LYS A 35 15.18 5.72 1.65
N MET A 36 15.35 4.88 0.63
CA MET A 36 15.62 5.30 -0.75
C MET A 36 14.34 5.70 -1.49
N PHE A 37 13.16 5.35 -0.93
CA PHE A 37 11.89 5.64 -1.58
C PHE A 37 11.64 7.13 -1.75
N ARG A 38 11.25 7.49 -2.98
CA ARG A 38 10.79 8.83 -3.32
C ARG A 38 9.47 8.74 -4.07
N CYS A 39 8.42 9.32 -3.50
CA CYS A 39 7.14 9.43 -4.20
C CYS A 39 7.31 10.24 -5.49
N GLN A 40 7.04 9.62 -6.63
CA GLN A 40 7.06 10.26 -7.95
C GLN A 40 5.78 11.08 -8.24
N MET A 41 4.82 11.14 -7.31
CA MET A 41 3.52 11.80 -7.46
C MET A 41 2.71 11.35 -8.69
N CYS A 42 2.82 10.07 -9.09
CA CYS A 42 2.15 9.51 -10.27
C CYS A 42 0.61 9.35 -10.16
N GLY A 43 0.03 9.58 -8.96
CA GLY A 43 -1.41 9.50 -8.75
C GLY A 43 -2.01 8.09 -8.71
N ASN A 44 -1.24 7.01 -8.92
CA ASN A 44 -1.80 5.65 -8.91
C ASN A 44 -2.46 5.26 -7.58
N CYS A 45 -1.86 5.65 -6.44
CA CYS A 45 -2.50 5.45 -5.14
C CYS A 45 -3.87 6.15 -5.04
N CYS A 46 -4.02 7.32 -5.64
CA CYS A 46 -5.29 8.05 -5.69
C CYS A 46 -6.35 7.33 -6.55
N ARG A 47 -5.95 6.49 -7.52
CA ARG A 47 -6.87 5.75 -8.40
C ARG A 47 -7.49 4.52 -7.73
N PHE A 48 -6.71 3.80 -6.92
CA PHE A 48 -7.11 2.45 -6.48
C PHE A 48 -7.41 2.34 -4.98
N ARG A 49 -6.80 3.19 -4.14
CA ARG A 49 -6.85 3.03 -2.67
C ARG A 49 -7.97 3.85 -2.04
N VAL A 50 -8.80 3.22 -1.21
CA VAL A 50 -9.66 3.90 -0.25
C VAL A 50 -8.82 4.47 0.90
N THR A 51 -9.08 5.72 1.29
CA THR A 51 -8.23 6.46 2.24
C THR A 51 -9.01 6.75 3.52
N PRO A 52 -8.87 5.91 4.57
CA PRO A 52 -9.36 6.26 5.89
C PRO A 52 -8.57 7.45 6.44
N LEU A 53 -9.22 8.23 7.30
CA LEU A 53 -8.71 9.44 7.90
C LEU A 53 -8.73 9.32 9.42
N THR A 54 -7.61 9.65 10.05
CA THR A 54 -7.55 9.88 11.49
C THR A 54 -8.06 11.29 11.82
N SER A 55 -8.35 11.56 13.09
CA SER A 55 -8.70 12.91 13.54
C SER A 55 -7.60 13.94 13.25
N LYS A 56 -6.33 13.51 13.25
CA LYS A 56 -5.18 14.35 12.85
C LYS A 56 -5.19 14.66 11.36
N ASP A 57 -5.58 13.69 10.53
CA ASP A 57 -5.71 13.90 9.08
C ASP A 57 -6.83 14.87 8.76
N ILE A 58 -7.98 14.73 9.42
CA ILE A 58 -9.12 15.65 9.30
C ILE A 58 -8.67 17.07 9.62
N LYS A 59 -8.10 17.28 10.82
CA LYS A 59 -7.61 18.61 11.23
C LYS A 59 -6.63 19.20 10.22
N ARG A 60 -5.66 18.41 9.76
CA ARG A 60 -4.65 18.86 8.79
C ARG A 60 -5.24 19.24 7.44
N LEU A 61 -6.30 18.56 7.01
CA LEU A 61 -7.03 18.88 5.77
C LEU A 61 -7.90 20.13 5.96
N GLU A 62 -8.59 20.26 7.09
CA GLU A 62 -9.41 21.42 7.44
C GLU A 62 -8.57 22.70 7.59
N ASP A 63 -7.43 22.63 8.28
CA ASP A 63 -6.46 23.72 8.40
C ASP A 63 -5.94 24.20 7.03
N ALA A 64 -5.98 23.31 6.03
CA ALA A 64 -5.62 23.59 4.64
C ALA A 64 -6.81 23.98 3.74
N GLY A 65 -8.02 24.12 4.31
CA GLY A 65 -9.23 24.55 3.62
C GLY A 65 -10.02 23.43 2.93
N TYR A 66 -9.81 22.16 3.30
CA TYR A 66 -10.48 21.02 2.69
C TYR A 66 -11.45 20.32 3.65
N ASN A 67 -12.66 20.05 3.16
CA ASN A 67 -13.73 19.34 3.87
C ASN A 67 -14.29 18.14 3.05
N ASN A 68 -13.51 17.63 2.09
CA ASN A 68 -13.94 16.65 1.08
C ASN A 68 -13.84 15.20 1.58
N PHE A 69 -14.40 14.92 2.75
CA PHE A 69 -14.45 13.60 3.36
C PHE A 69 -15.86 13.27 3.88
N TYR A 70 -16.12 11.99 4.12
CA TYR A 70 -17.41 11.49 4.60
C TYR A 70 -17.18 10.45 5.70
N VAL A 71 -18.18 10.23 6.56
CA VAL A 71 -18.09 9.27 7.66
C VAL A 71 -18.96 8.06 7.38
N VAL A 72 -18.40 6.85 7.52
CA VAL A 72 -19.12 5.57 7.44
C VAL A 72 -18.81 4.76 8.68
N LYS A 73 -19.85 4.39 9.43
CA LYS A 73 -19.72 3.60 10.67
C LYS A 73 -18.70 4.17 11.67
N GLY A 74 -18.60 5.49 11.76
CA GLY A 74 -17.66 6.18 12.65
C GLY A 74 -16.24 6.37 12.08
N GLU A 75 -15.95 5.84 10.90
CA GLU A 75 -14.66 6.04 10.22
C GLU A 75 -14.78 7.13 9.15
N ALA A 76 -13.90 8.13 9.20
CA ALA A 76 -13.82 9.17 8.18
C ALA A 76 -13.00 8.68 6.98
N MET A 77 -13.44 9.02 5.77
CA MET A 77 -12.81 8.63 4.52
C MET A 77 -12.77 9.78 3.52
N ILE A 78 -11.72 9.84 2.70
CA ILE A 78 -11.70 10.78 1.56
C ILE A 78 -12.78 10.41 0.55
N LYS A 79 -13.54 11.41 0.10
CA LYS A 79 -14.54 11.25 -0.96
C LYS A 79 -13.93 10.72 -2.25
N ARG A 80 -14.63 9.80 -2.92
CA ARG A 80 -14.27 9.34 -4.26
C ARG A 80 -15.25 9.84 -5.31
N VAL A 81 -14.74 10.28 -6.45
CA VAL A 81 -15.53 10.72 -7.61
C VAL A 81 -15.12 9.89 -8.80
N ARG A 82 -16.08 9.22 -9.46
CA ARG A 82 -15.84 8.29 -10.58
C ARG A 82 -14.75 7.24 -10.25
N GLY A 83 -14.82 6.68 -9.03
CA GLY A 83 -13.90 5.65 -8.55
C GLY A 83 -12.51 6.13 -8.13
N LYS A 84 -12.19 7.43 -8.25
CA LYS A 84 -10.88 8.01 -7.90
C LYS A 84 -10.96 8.92 -6.69
N CYS A 85 -9.86 9.10 -5.96
CA CYS A 85 -9.75 10.09 -4.88
C CYS A 85 -10.12 11.50 -5.38
N PHE A 86 -10.92 12.23 -4.60
CA PHE A 86 -11.36 13.59 -4.93
C PHE A 86 -10.20 14.56 -5.23
N PHE A 87 -9.05 14.37 -4.58
CA PHE A 87 -7.86 15.23 -4.73
C PHE A 87 -6.98 14.88 -5.94
N LEU A 88 -7.40 13.96 -6.81
CA LEU A 88 -6.68 13.64 -8.03
C LEU A 88 -7.04 14.63 -9.15
N ARG A 89 -6.07 15.40 -9.64
CA ARG A 89 -6.18 16.31 -10.79
C ARG A 89 -4.96 16.15 -11.68
N ASP A 90 -5.15 16.03 -12.99
CA ASP A 90 -4.08 15.90 -13.98
C ASP A 90 -3.02 14.85 -13.56
N ASP A 91 -3.52 13.70 -13.08
CA ASP A 91 -2.74 12.57 -12.58
C ASP A 91 -1.81 12.86 -11.40
N ARG A 92 -2.05 13.96 -10.69
CA ARG A 92 -1.31 14.36 -9.49
C ARG A 92 -2.22 14.59 -8.29
N CYS A 93 -1.65 14.38 -7.10
CA CYS A 93 -2.33 14.64 -5.84
C CYS A 93 -2.25 16.13 -5.50
N THR A 94 -3.38 16.84 -5.51
CA THR A 94 -3.43 18.28 -5.23
C THR A 94 -3.08 18.61 -3.78
N VAL A 95 -3.37 17.70 -2.85
CA VAL A 95 -3.10 17.85 -1.41
C VAL A 95 -1.81 17.18 -0.98
N HIS A 96 -0.87 16.90 -1.89
CA HIS A 96 0.30 16.06 -1.58
C HIS A 96 1.07 16.54 -0.33
N LYS A 97 1.21 17.85 -0.09
CA LYS A 97 1.89 18.39 1.09
C LYS A 97 1.17 18.07 2.41
N VAL A 98 -0.16 18.10 2.42
CA VAL A 98 -1.01 17.89 3.61
C VAL A 98 -1.71 16.53 3.61
N ARG A 99 -1.33 15.62 2.69
CA ARG A 99 -1.94 14.29 2.48
C ARG A 99 -2.09 13.50 3.79
N PRO A 100 -3.08 12.61 3.93
CA PRO A 100 -3.23 11.81 5.15
C PRO A 100 -2.04 10.92 5.49
N ASP A 101 -1.96 10.46 6.73
CA ASP A 101 -0.88 9.61 7.23
C ASP A 101 -0.76 8.30 6.44
N VAL A 102 -1.88 7.63 6.15
CA VAL A 102 -1.89 6.43 5.27
C VAL A 102 -1.37 6.70 3.86
N CYS A 103 -1.47 7.95 3.36
CA CYS A 103 -0.89 8.36 2.08
C CYS A 103 0.60 8.75 2.20
N ARG A 104 1.08 9.12 3.39
CA ARG A 104 2.52 9.33 3.66
C ARG A 104 3.25 8.02 3.80
N GLU A 105 2.63 7.06 4.47
CA GLU A 105 3.19 5.74 4.73
C GLU A 105 3.20 4.85 3.49
N PHE A 106 2.34 5.13 2.51
CA PHE A 106 2.33 4.43 1.23
C PHE A 106 3.73 4.44 0.56
N PRO A 107 4.26 3.28 0.13
CA PRO A 107 3.66 1.95 0.08
C PRO A 107 3.92 1.01 1.29
N PHE A 108 4.50 1.48 2.40
CA PHE A 108 5.10 0.66 3.47
C PHE A 108 4.28 0.45 4.76
N PHE A 109 2.97 0.72 4.76
CA PHE A 109 2.10 0.53 5.95
C PHE A 109 1.86 -0.98 6.26
N GLU A 110 2.03 -1.87 5.28
CA GLU A 110 2.06 -3.34 5.42
C GLU A 110 3.29 -3.83 4.67
N THR A 111 4.15 -4.66 5.26
CA THR A 111 5.49 -4.94 4.72
C THR A 111 5.75 -6.40 4.40
N TRP A 112 4.73 -7.24 4.56
CA TRP A 112 4.84 -8.69 4.46
C TRP A 112 3.63 -9.31 3.76
N GLY A 113 3.89 -10.42 3.05
CA GLY A 113 2.87 -11.27 2.43
C GLY A 113 2.26 -10.72 1.15
N MET A 114 1.37 -11.53 0.55
CA MET A 114 0.68 -11.19 -0.71
C MET A 114 -0.13 -9.90 -0.64
N GLY A 115 -0.62 -9.53 0.55
CA GLY A 115 -1.36 -8.29 0.78
C GLY A 115 -0.54 -7.04 0.49
N TYR A 116 0.75 -7.05 0.84
CA TYR A 116 1.68 -5.98 0.47
C TYR A 116 1.87 -5.92 -1.04
N ALA A 117 2.20 -7.05 -1.68
CA ALA A 117 2.46 -7.11 -3.12
C ALA A 117 1.30 -6.53 -3.94
N GLN A 118 0.04 -6.88 -3.61
CA GLN A 118 -1.14 -6.35 -4.30
C GLN A 118 -1.38 -4.85 -4.04
N LYS A 119 -1.13 -4.38 -2.81
CA LYS A 119 -1.38 -2.98 -2.44
C LYS A 119 -0.25 -2.05 -2.88
N ALA A 120 0.94 -2.58 -3.14
CA ALA A 120 2.13 -1.84 -3.49
C ALA A 120 2.41 -1.86 -5.00
N SER A 121 1.94 -2.90 -5.73
CA SER A 121 2.19 -3.13 -7.15
C SER A 121 1.84 -1.97 -8.09
N PHE A 122 0.90 -1.09 -7.72
CA PHE A 122 0.57 0.07 -8.54
C PHE A 122 1.53 1.26 -8.35
N CYS A 123 2.56 1.16 -7.50
CA CYS A 123 3.53 2.22 -7.28
C CYS A 123 4.77 2.03 -8.18
N PRO A 124 4.97 2.83 -9.24
CA PRO A 124 6.15 2.72 -10.10
C PRO A 124 7.46 3.02 -9.35
N ALA A 125 7.42 3.86 -8.31
CA ALA A 125 8.58 4.20 -7.49
C ALA A 125 9.14 3.04 -6.64
N LEU A 126 8.51 1.86 -6.68
CA LEU A 126 9.07 0.65 -6.07
C LEU A 126 10.04 -0.08 -6.99
N GLU A 127 9.87 0.03 -8.31
CA GLU A 127 10.80 -0.57 -9.30
C GLU A 127 12.22 -0.03 -9.06
N ASP A 128 12.35 1.30 -8.86
CA ASP A 128 13.60 1.99 -8.52
C ASP A 128 14.31 1.42 -7.27
N ILE A 129 13.58 0.79 -6.34
CA ILE A 129 14.09 0.27 -5.06
C ILE A 129 14.36 -1.24 -5.15
N GLU A 130 13.59 -1.94 -5.98
CA GLU A 130 13.77 -3.36 -6.24
C GLU A 130 15.09 -3.62 -6.96
N ASP A 131 15.43 -2.79 -7.94
CA ASP A 131 16.57 -2.98 -8.86
C ASP A 131 17.89 -2.34 -8.39
N GLY A 132 17.85 -1.32 -7.54
CA GLY A 132 19.04 -0.63 -7.00
C GLY A 132 19.36 -1.05 -5.58
#